data_AF-A0A4Q3SYP3-F1
#
_entry.id   AF-A0A4Q3SYP3-F1
#
_cell.length_a   1.000
_cell.length_b   1.000
_cell.length_c   1.000
_cell.angle_alpha   90.00
_cell.angle_beta   90.00
_cell.angle_gamma   90.00
#
_symmetry.space_group_name_H-M   'P 1'
#
loop_
_entity.id
_entity.type
_entity.pdbx_description
1 polymer ?
#
loop_
_entity_poly.entity_id
_entity_poly.type
_entity_poly.pdbx_seq_one_letter_code
_entity_poly.pdbx_strand_id
1 'polypeptide(L)'
;MARRAGSADLPLHGGRVPPWLGERMTRLGAVICQAIVHHYGRDELLRRLAHPFWFQSFGSVMGMDWHSSGITTSVLGALKRGLT
;
A
#
# COMPACT_ATOMS: atom_id res chain seq x y z
N MET A 1 -12.51 2.33 30.82
CA MET A 1 -11.15 2.66 30.34
C MET A 1 -10.63 1.51 29.51
N ALA A 2 -10.14 1.75 28.30
CA ALA A 2 -9.50 0.70 27.51
C ALA A 2 -8.20 0.26 28.22
N ARG A 3 -8.06 -1.04 28.50
CA ARG A 3 -6.85 -1.62 29.11
C ARG A 3 -5.76 -1.69 28.05
N ARG A 4 -4.52 -1.29 28.37
CA ARG A 4 -3.37 -1.40 27.47
C ARG A 4 -3.23 -2.86 27.01
N ALA A 5 -3.32 -3.09 25.70
CA ALA A 5 -3.29 -4.42 25.09
C ALA A 5 -1.92 -4.79 24.48
N GLY A 6 -0.97 -3.85 24.40
CA GLY A 6 0.38 -4.10 23.87
C GLY A 6 1.18 -2.81 23.64
N SER A 7 2.27 -2.94 22.87
CA SER A 7 3.07 -1.86 22.28
C SER A 7 3.40 -2.22 20.83
N ALA A 8 3.50 -1.22 19.97
CA ALA A 8 3.92 -1.37 18.58
C ALA A 8 5.04 -0.36 18.31
N ASP A 9 6.15 -0.84 17.76
CA ASP A 9 7.24 0.01 17.33
C ASP A 9 6.99 0.47 15.90
N LEU A 10 7.01 1.78 15.69
CA LEU A 10 6.82 2.43 14.38
C LEU A 10 8.10 3.20 14.05
N PRO A 11 9.19 2.51 13.66
CA PRO A 11 10.45 3.18 13.41
C PRO A 11 10.36 4.02 12.14
N LEU A 12 11.08 5.14 12.14
CA LEU A 12 11.25 5.94 10.94
C LEU A 12 12.21 5.19 10.00
N HIS A 13 11.72 4.77 8.84
CA HIS A 13 12.56 4.12 7.83
C HIS A 13 13.21 5.18 6.95
N GLY A 14 14.54 5.26 7.01
CA GLY A 14 15.34 6.09 6.11
C GLY A 14 15.60 5.42 4.76
N GLY A 15 16.07 6.20 3.79
CA GLY A 15 16.43 5.71 2.47
C GLY A 15 15.28 5.72 1.46
N ARG A 16 15.45 4.95 0.37
CA ARG A 16 14.47 4.84 -0.72
C ARG A 16 14.15 3.37 -0.96
N VAL A 17 12.94 3.11 -1.44
CA VAL A 17 12.58 1.78 -1.95
C VAL A 17 13.56 1.39 -3.06
N PRO A 18 14.22 0.22 -2.98
CA PRO A 18 15.13 -0.24 -4.02
C PRO A 18 14.43 -0.30 -5.39
N PRO A 19 15.10 0.06 -6.50
CA PRO A 19 14.47 0.10 -7.82
C PRO A 19 13.77 -1.22 -8.20
N TRP A 20 14.41 -2.36 -7.97
CA TRP A 20 13.85 -3.68 -8.25
C TRP A 20 12.55 -3.96 -7.50
N LEU A 21 12.42 -3.46 -6.26
CA LEU A 21 11.20 -3.60 -5.47
C LEU A 21 10.15 -2.64 -6.01
N GLY A 22 10.52 -1.40 -6.30
CA GLY A 22 9.64 -0.38 -6.90
C GLY A 22 9.02 -0.84 -8.22
N GLU A 23 9.77 -1.53 -9.07
CA GLU A 23 9.26 -2.13 -10.32
C GLU A 23 8.25 -3.25 -10.06
N ARG A 24 8.54 -4.16 -9.12
CA ARG A 24 7.62 -5.24 -8.72
C ARG A 24 6.34 -4.69 -8.10
N MET A 25 6.46 -3.69 -7.23
CA MET A 25 5.34 -2.95 -6.65
C MET A 25 4.45 -2.38 -7.75
N THR A 26 5.03 -1.67 -8.73
CA THR A 26 4.26 -1.07 -9.83
C THR A 26 3.50 -2.14 -10.63
N ARG A 27 4.16 -3.24 -11.01
CA ARG A 27 3.52 -4.33 -11.77
C ARG A 27 2.37 -4.99 -11.00
N LEU A 28 2.62 -5.36 -9.74
CA LEU A 28 1.62 -6.03 -8.90
C LEU A 28 0.45 -5.10 -8.57
N GLY A 29 0.74 -3.87 -8.14
CA GLY A 29 -0.27 -2.88 -7.77
C GLY A 29 -1.20 -2.53 -8.93
N ALA A 30 -0.64 -2.35 -10.14
CA ALA A 30 -1.44 -2.07 -11.32
C ALA A 30 -2.45 -3.19 -11.64
N VAL A 31 -1.99 -4.45 -11.65
CA VAL A 31 -2.87 -5.61 -11.95
C VAL A 31 -3.95 -5.78 -10.88
N ILE A 32 -3.63 -5.58 -9.59
CA ILE A 32 -4.62 -5.63 -8.51
C ILE A 32 -5.66 -4.51 -8.68
N CYS A 33 -5.23 -3.27 -8.94
CA CYS A 33 -6.15 -2.16 -9.17
C CYS A 33 -7.05 -2.40 -10.39
N GLN A 34 -6.48 -2.90 -11.49
CA GLN A 34 -7.25 -3.26 -12.70
C GLN A 34 -8.28 -4.35 -12.41
N ALA A 35 -7.91 -5.40 -11.68
CA ALA A 35 -8.83 -6.46 -11.28
C ALA A 35 -9.98 -5.91 -10.41
N ILE A 36 -9.68 -5.03 -9.44
CA ILE A 36 -10.72 -4.39 -8.61
C ILE A 36 -11.67 -3.59 -9.48
N VAL A 37 -11.15 -2.77 -10.41
CA VAL A 37 -11.97 -1.97 -11.30
C VAL A 37 -12.81 -2.84 -12.24
N HIS A 38 -12.24 -3.91 -12.80
CA HIS A 38 -12.93 -4.82 -13.71
C HIS A 38 -14.11 -5.53 -13.03
N HIS A 39 -13.95 -5.95 -11.77
CA HIS A 39 -14.96 -6.72 -11.05
C HIS A 39 -15.93 -5.88 -10.23
N TYR A 40 -15.53 -4.68 -9.78
CA TYR A 40 -16.29 -3.89 -8.81
C TYR A 40 -16.43 -2.40 -9.17
N GLY A 41 -15.79 -1.94 -10.25
CA GLY A 41 -15.83 -0.55 -10.68
C GLY A 41 -14.81 0.36 -10.00
N ARG A 42 -14.74 1.60 -10.49
CA ARG A 42 -13.76 2.61 -10.05
C ARG A 42 -14.03 3.11 -8.63
N ASP A 43 -15.29 3.26 -8.26
CA ASP A 43 -15.67 3.76 -6.93
C ASP A 43 -15.24 2.80 -5.82
N GLU A 44 -15.31 1.49 -6.08
CA GLU A 44 -14.81 0.49 -5.13
C GLU A 44 -13.30 0.58 -4.92
N LEU A 45 -12.53 0.83 -5.98
CA LEU A 45 -11.09 1.04 -5.86
C LEU A 45 -10.80 2.25 -4.95
N LEU A 46 -11.49 3.37 -5.15
CA LEU A 46 -11.33 4.56 -4.32
C LEU A 46 -11.73 4.30 -2.87
N ARG A 47 -12.84 3.58 -2.63
CA ARG A 47 -13.30 3.20 -1.29
C ARG A 47 -12.26 2.34 -0.56
N ARG A 48 -11.66 1.38 -1.26
CA ARG A 48 -10.59 0.51 -0.71
C ARG A 48 -9.32 1.29 -0.40
N LEU A 49 -8.87 2.14 -1.32
CA LEU A 49 -7.71 3.00 -1.11
C LEU A 49 -7.90 3.98 0.07
N ALA A 50 -9.14 4.45 0.30
CA ALA A 50 -9.48 5.30 1.44
C ALA A 50 -9.58 4.53 2.77
N HIS A 51 -9.71 3.19 2.75
CA HIS A 51 -9.85 2.40 3.98
C HIS A 51 -8.47 2.11 4.59
N PRO A 52 -8.14 2.63 5.79
CA PRO A 52 -6.77 2.64 6.32
C PRO A 52 -6.18 1.24 6.47
N PHE A 53 -6.95 0.28 7.02
CA PHE A 53 -6.46 -1.09 7.17
C PHE A 53 -6.29 -1.81 5.83
N TRP A 54 -7.11 -1.46 4.83
CA TRP A 54 -7.00 -2.08 3.51
C TRP A 54 -5.79 -1.54 2.79
N PHE A 55 -5.60 -0.22 2.81
CA PHE A 55 -4.43 0.43 2.22
C PHE A 55 -3.12 -0.03 2.87
N GLN A 56 -3.09 -0.19 4.20
CA GLN A 56 -1.93 -0.75 4.91
C GLN A 56 -1.64 -2.18 4.45
N SER A 57 -2.67 -3.03 4.42
CA SER A 57 -2.54 -4.42 3.98
C SER A 57 -2.10 -4.51 2.52
N PHE A 58 -2.59 -3.60 1.68
CA PHE A 58 -2.23 -3.52 0.28
C PHE A 58 -0.75 -3.16 0.10
N GLY A 59 -0.24 -2.19 0.87
CA GLY A 59 1.19 -1.90 0.88
C GLY A 59 2.03 -3.09 1.35
N SER A 60 1.54 -3.87 2.31
CA SER A 60 2.21 -5.12 2.71
C SER A 60 2.21 -6.20 1.64
N VAL A 61 1.10 -6.38 0.91
CA VAL A 61 1.04 -7.26 -0.27
C VAL A 61 2.02 -6.80 -1.35
N MET A 62 2.24 -5.49 -1.49
CA MET A 62 3.22 -4.91 -2.40
C MET A 62 4.67 -5.05 -1.92
N GLY A 63 4.91 -5.66 -0.75
CA GLY A 63 6.25 -5.96 -0.24
C GLY A 63 6.80 -4.95 0.77
N MET A 64 5.95 -4.09 1.35
CA MET A 64 6.34 -3.19 2.44
C MET A 64 6.07 -3.82 3.81
N ASP A 65 6.90 -3.53 4.81
CA ASP A 65 6.60 -3.98 6.16
C ASP A 65 5.39 -3.23 6.74
N TRP A 66 4.62 -3.91 7.59
CA TRP A 66 3.40 -3.35 8.20
C TRP A 66 3.68 -2.10 9.06
N HIS A 67 4.91 -1.90 9.52
CA HIS A 67 5.34 -0.74 10.30
C HIS A 67 6.10 0.30 9.44
N SER A 68 6.09 0.15 8.11
CA SER A 68 6.80 1.06 7.21
C SER A 68 6.20 2.46 7.23
N SER A 69 6.96 3.45 7.71
CA SER A 69 6.54 4.86 7.75
C SER A 69 6.31 5.47 6.35
N GLY A 70 6.93 4.92 5.30
CA GLY A 70 6.85 5.41 3.93
C GLY A 70 5.77 4.76 3.06
N ILE A 71 4.82 4.04 3.65
CA ILE A 71 3.85 3.21 2.91
C ILE A 71 3.00 4.01 1.93
N THR A 72 2.41 5.11 2.38
CA THR A 72 1.57 5.98 1.55
C THR A 72 2.33 6.51 0.34
N THR A 73 3.51 7.07 0.56
CA THR A 73 4.35 7.62 -0.51
C THR A 73 4.76 6.57 -1.53
N SER A 74 5.19 5.39 -1.04
CA SER A 74 5.75 4.34 -1.90
C SER A 74 4.66 3.63 -2.70
N VAL A 75 3.54 3.28 -2.07
CA VAL A 75 2.39 2.64 -2.72
C VAL A 75 1.79 3.58 -3.76
N LEU A 76 1.46 4.82 -3.40
CA LEU A 76 0.86 5.76 -4.36
C LEU A 76 1.83 6.10 -5.48
N GLY A 77 3.13 6.22 -5.20
CA GLY A 77 4.14 6.40 -6.24
C GLY A 77 4.22 5.23 -7.21
N ALA A 78 4.10 3.99 -6.71
CA ALA A 78 4.07 2.79 -7.55
C ALA A 78 2.81 2.70 -8.42
N LEU A 79 1.63 3.01 -7.85
CA LEU A 79 0.38 3.06 -8.58
C LEU A 79 0.37 4.15 -9.64
N LYS A 80 0.87 5.34 -9.31
CA LYS A 80 0.99 6.44 -10.27
C LYS A 80 1.78 6.02 -11.51
N ARG A 81 2.88 5.29 -11.35
CA ARG A 81 3.68 4.80 -12.50
C ARG A 81 2.99 3.70 -13.31
N GLY A 82 2.12 2.90 -12.68
CA GLY A 82 1.54 1.71 -13.30
C GLY A 82 0.14 1.90 -13.88
N LEU A 83 -0.55 2.99 -13.51
CA LEU A 83 -1.92 3.31 -13.94
C LEU A 83 -1.98 4.55 -14.85
N THR A 84 -0.82 5.15 -15.17
CA THR A 84 -0.66 6.18 -16.21
C THR A 84 -0.07 5.55 -17.45
#